data_AF-A0A357D7S0-F1
#
_entry.id   AF-A0A357D7S0-F1
#
_cell.length_a   1.000
_cell.length_b   1.000
_cell.length_c   1.000
_cell.angle_alpha   90.00
_cell.angle_beta   90.00
_cell.angle_gamma   90.00
#
_symmetry.space_group_name_H-M   'P 1'
#
loop_
_entity.id
_entity.type
_entity.pdbx_description
1 polymer ?
#
loop_
_entity_poly.entity_id
_entity_poly.type
_entity_poly.pdbx_seq_one_letter_code
_entity_poly.pdbx_strand_id
1 'polypeptide(L)'
;MNIETKNGIAIIRTDDVVITDVQSALDLMATVRYETDCDRIAIPKSAVKEDFFVLSTGIAGEILQKFVTYQVKLAIFGDYTKYTSKPLRDFIYESNNGTHIFFVATEDEAIKKLSGVAVIAENLE
;
A
#
# COMPACT_ATOMS: atom_id res chain seq x y z
N MET A 1 5.99 -11.85 11.06
CA MET A 1 6.22 -11.00 9.87
C MET A 1 7.65 -11.18 9.37
N ASN A 2 7.84 -11.33 8.06
CA ASN A 2 9.14 -11.34 7.37
C ASN A 2 9.18 -10.22 6.32
N ILE A 3 10.34 -9.59 6.11
CA ILE A 3 10.52 -8.49 5.17
C ILE A 3 11.57 -8.87 4.14
N GLU A 4 11.17 -8.91 2.87
CA GLU A 4 12.09 -9.09 1.73
C GLU A 4 12.37 -7.74 1.08
N THR A 5 13.58 -7.53 0.55
CA THR A 5 13.90 -6.28 -0.18
C THR A 5 14.16 -6.56 -1.65
N LYS A 6 13.51 -5.80 -2.53
CA LYS A 6 13.69 -5.85 -3.99
C LYS A 6 13.70 -4.44 -4.58
N ASN A 7 14.78 -4.04 -5.24
CA ASN A 7 14.91 -2.73 -5.89
C ASN A 7 14.62 -1.53 -4.96
N GLY A 8 15.05 -1.59 -3.69
CA GLY A 8 14.77 -0.55 -2.69
C GLY A 8 13.29 -0.48 -2.26
N ILE A 9 12.57 -1.59 -2.39
CA ILE A 9 11.19 -1.77 -1.93
C ILE A 9 11.18 -2.91 -0.91
N ALA A 10 10.62 -2.65 0.27
CA ALA A 10 10.35 -3.65 1.28
C ALA A 10 9.02 -4.36 0.97
N ILE A 11 9.05 -5.68 0.85
CA ILE A 11 7.91 -6.54 0.59
C ILE A 11 7.58 -7.29 1.88
N ILE A 12 6.41 -7.01 2.44
CA ILE A 12 5.93 -7.60 3.68
C ILE A 12 5.31 -8.97 3.41
N ARG A 13 5.79 -9.99 4.11
CA ARG A 13 5.24 -11.36 4.14
C ARG A 13 4.69 -11.65 5.53
N THR A 14 3.39 -11.78 5.65
CA THR A 14 2.74 -12.02 6.94
C THR A 14 1.34 -12.60 6.75
N ASP A 15 0.93 -13.46 7.68
CA ASP A 15 -0.45 -13.94 7.81
C ASP A 15 -1.24 -13.10 8.86
N ASP A 16 -0.53 -12.24 9.60
CA ASP A 16 -1.10 -11.36 10.62
C ASP A 16 -1.55 -10.01 10.05
N VAL A 17 -2.57 -9.42 10.67
CA VAL A 17 -2.92 -8.00 10.44
C VAL A 17 -1.94 -7.11 11.20
N VAL A 18 -1.18 -6.28 10.49
CA VAL A 18 -0.13 -5.42 11.05
C VAL A 18 -0.44 -3.92 10.94
N ILE A 19 -1.40 -3.52 10.09
CA ILE A 19 -1.94 -2.16 10.06
C ILE A 19 -3.36 -2.21 10.64
N THR A 20 -3.50 -1.84 11.91
CA THR A 20 -4.79 -1.81 12.63
C THR A 20 -5.29 -0.40 12.93
N ASP A 21 -4.37 0.56 13.03
CA ASP A 21 -4.57 1.95 13.42
C ASP A 21 -3.36 2.80 12.99
N VAL A 22 -3.34 4.07 13.42
CA VAL A 22 -2.25 5.00 13.12
C VAL A 22 -0.93 4.56 13.77
N GLN A 23 -0.95 4.06 15.00
CA GLN A 23 0.29 3.71 15.71
C GLN A 23 0.97 2.50 15.07
N SER A 24 0.21 1.44 14.79
CA SER A 24 0.71 0.26 14.10
C SER A 24 1.25 0.57 12.70
N ALA A 25 0.67 1.53 11.98
CA ALA A 25 1.22 2.01 10.72
C ALA A 25 2.58 2.72 10.90
N LEU A 26 2.73 3.56 11.94
CA LEU A 26 4.00 4.23 12.26
C LEU A 26 5.07 3.22 12.70
N ASP A 27 4.68 2.24 13.52
CA ASP A 27 5.55 1.16 13.97
C ASP A 27 6.05 0.34 12.76
N LEU A 28 5.16 -0.01 11.82
CA LEU A 28 5.53 -0.68 10.58
C LEU A 28 6.56 0.13 9.77
N MET A 29 6.35 1.45 9.60
CA MET A 29 7.30 2.31 8.90
C MET A 29 8.67 2.31 9.58
N ALA A 30 8.69 2.39 10.91
CA ALA A 30 9.92 2.38 11.70
C ALA A 30 10.67 1.04 11.59
N THR A 31 9.95 -0.08 11.71
CA THR A 31 10.51 -1.42 11.55
C THR A 31 11.10 -1.62 10.16
N VAL A 32 10.34 -1.29 9.10
CA VAL A 32 10.83 -1.41 7.72
C VAL A 32 12.09 -0.58 7.52
N ARG A 33 12.07 0.69 7.95
CA ARG A 33 13.23 1.58 7.81
C ARG A 33 14.43 1.04 8.56
N TYR A 34 14.25 0.57 9.78
CA TYR A 34 15.33 0.05 10.61
C TYR A 34 15.96 -1.22 10.02
N GLU A 35 15.14 -2.13 9.51
CA GLU A 35 15.61 -3.43 9.01
C GLU A 35 16.16 -3.38 7.59
N THR A 36 15.66 -2.48 6.75
CA THR A 36 15.91 -2.53 5.29
C THR A 36 16.39 -1.22 4.68
N ASP A 37 16.38 -0.12 5.44
CA ASP A 37 16.58 1.26 4.95
C ASP A 37 15.63 1.71 3.83
N CYS A 38 14.57 0.94 3.56
CA CYS A 38 13.61 1.27 2.50
C CYS A 38 12.58 2.31 2.95
N ASP A 39 12.13 3.12 1.99
CA ASP A 39 11.02 4.07 2.12
C ASP A 39 9.81 3.73 1.23
N ARG A 40 9.81 2.52 0.67
CA ARG A 40 8.74 1.97 -0.19
C ARG A 40 8.32 0.64 0.35
N ILE A 41 7.02 0.46 0.57
CA ILE A 41 6.46 -0.71 1.23
C ILE A 41 5.39 -1.32 0.33
N ALA A 42 5.58 -2.58 -0.05
CA ALA A 42 4.54 -3.41 -0.64
C ALA A 42 4.02 -4.36 0.44
N ILE A 43 2.71 -4.35 0.70
CA ILE A 43 2.08 -5.15 1.76
C ILE A 43 0.83 -5.85 1.23
N PRO A 44 0.57 -7.12 1.58
CA PRO A 44 -0.67 -7.78 1.19
C PRO A 44 -1.87 -7.12 1.88
N LYS A 45 -2.99 -7.03 1.16
CA LYS A 45 -4.27 -6.53 1.67
C LYS A 45 -4.69 -7.25 2.96
N SER A 46 -4.42 -8.55 3.09
CA SER A 46 -4.73 -9.34 4.28
C SER A 46 -4.03 -8.85 5.55
N ALA A 47 -2.94 -8.10 5.42
CA ALA A 47 -2.21 -7.54 6.55
C ALA A 47 -2.74 -6.16 7.00
N VAL A 48 -3.79 -5.65 6.35
CA VAL A 48 -4.47 -4.39 6.69
C VAL A 48 -5.86 -4.71 7.22
N LYS A 49 -6.20 -4.13 8.38
CA LYS A 49 -7.49 -4.36 9.03
C LYS A 49 -8.65 -3.93 8.13
N GLU A 50 -9.71 -4.73 8.08
CA GLU A 50 -10.85 -4.51 7.18
C GLU A 50 -11.52 -3.13 7.35
N ASP A 51 -11.54 -2.58 8.57
CA ASP A 51 -12.08 -1.24 8.89
C ASP A 51 -11.40 -0.11 8.07
N PHE A 52 -10.15 -0.33 7.66
CA PHE A 52 -9.43 0.58 6.75
C PHE A 52 -10.20 0.78 5.45
N PHE A 53 -10.80 -0.27 4.89
CA PHE A 53 -11.52 -0.20 3.63
C PHE A 53 -12.95 0.36 3.79
N VAL A 54 -13.40 0.59 5.03
CA VAL A 54 -14.68 1.25 5.32
C VAL A 54 -14.43 2.76 5.46
N LEU A 55 -14.47 3.49 4.35
CA LEU A 55 -14.06 4.92 4.31
C LEU A 55 -14.81 5.84 5.29
N SER A 56 -16.05 5.51 5.66
CA SER A 56 -16.82 6.27 6.64
C SER A 56 -16.23 6.25 8.05
N THR A 57 -15.28 5.35 8.34
CA THR A 57 -14.56 5.32 9.63
C THR A 57 -13.54 6.43 9.77
N GLY A 58 -13.07 7.03 8.65
CA GLY A 58 -11.98 8.01 8.63
C GLY A 58 -10.57 7.43 8.82
N ILE A 59 -10.46 6.17 9.27
CA ILE A 59 -9.19 5.52 9.65
C ILE A 59 -8.19 5.46 8.48
N ALA A 60 -8.66 5.13 7.27
CA ALA A 60 -7.79 5.12 6.09
C ALA A 60 -7.14 6.47 5.83
N GLY A 61 -7.90 7.56 5.93
CA GLY A 61 -7.38 8.91 5.73
C GLY A 61 -6.27 9.25 6.73
N GLU A 62 -6.49 8.96 8.02
CA GLU A 62 -5.52 9.20 9.09
C GLU A 62 -4.22 8.41 8.89
N ILE A 63 -4.33 7.13 8.54
CA ILE A 63 -3.18 6.25 8.30
C ILE A 63 -2.41 6.69 7.06
N LEU A 64 -3.10 6.86 5.93
CA LEU A 64 -2.45 7.20 4.65
C LEU A 64 -1.82 8.58 4.68
N GLN A 65 -2.40 9.53 5.42
CA GLN A 65 -1.77 10.83 5.64
C GLN A 65 -0.39 10.69 6.29
N LYS A 66 -0.17 9.71 7.19
CA LYS A 66 1.16 9.47 7.77
C LYS A 66 2.15 9.02 6.71
N PHE A 67 1.80 8.07 5.86
CA PHE A 67 2.67 7.63 4.76
C PHE A 67 3.11 8.81 3.88
N VAL A 68 2.17 9.70 3.52
CA VAL A 68 2.51 10.92 2.77
C VAL A 68 3.38 11.88 3.58
N THR A 69 3.05 12.13 4.86
CA THR A 69 3.79 13.06 5.74
C THR A 69 5.25 12.63 5.93
N TYR A 70 5.48 11.34 6.13
CA TYR A 70 6.80 10.76 6.32
C TYR A 70 7.50 10.40 5.00
N GLN A 71 6.90 10.75 3.85
CA GLN A 71 7.44 10.48 2.50
C GLN A 71 7.70 8.98 2.26
N VAL A 72 6.94 8.11 2.90
CA VAL A 72 6.97 6.67 2.70
C VAL A 72 5.91 6.31 1.66
N LYS A 73 6.31 5.60 0.61
CA LYS A 73 5.36 5.09 -0.39
C LYS A 73 4.80 3.74 0.03
N LEU A 74 3.51 3.54 -0.21
CA LEU A 74 2.79 2.33 0.16
C LEU A 74 2.06 1.76 -1.06
N ALA A 75 2.18 0.46 -1.29
CA ALA A 75 1.32 -0.29 -2.19
C ALA A 75 0.67 -1.45 -1.43
N ILE A 76 -0.67 -1.47 -1.41
CA ILE A 76 -1.45 -2.55 -0.79
C ILE A 76 -1.95 -3.45 -1.91
N PHE A 77 -1.44 -4.69 -1.98
CA PHE A 77 -1.76 -5.62 -3.06
C PHE A 77 -2.74 -6.71 -2.63
N GLY A 78 -3.73 -7.00 -3.46
CA GLY A 78 -4.68 -8.08 -3.24
C GLY A 78 -6.01 -7.87 -3.96
N ASP A 79 -6.96 -8.74 -3.65
CA ASP A 79 -8.28 -8.73 -4.29
C ASP A 79 -9.22 -7.66 -3.70
N TYR A 80 -9.65 -6.72 -4.55
CA TYR A 80 -10.62 -5.67 -4.23
C TYR A 80 -12.00 -5.90 -4.88
N THR A 81 -12.20 -6.99 -5.63
CA THR A 81 -13.43 -7.24 -6.41
C THR A 81 -14.70 -7.30 -5.56
N LYS A 82 -14.56 -7.69 -4.28
CA LYS A 82 -15.66 -7.74 -3.30
C LYS A 82 -16.18 -6.35 -2.90
N TYR A 83 -15.39 -5.31 -3.11
CA TYR A 83 -15.81 -3.95 -2.80
C TYR A 83 -16.56 -3.32 -3.97
N THR A 84 -17.88 -3.29 -3.84
CA THR A 84 -18.77 -2.76 -4.87
C THR A 84 -19.16 -1.30 -4.63
N SER A 85 -18.80 -0.72 -3.49
CA SER A 85 -19.18 0.66 -3.14
C SER A 85 -18.45 1.68 -4.03
N LYS A 86 -19.21 2.64 -4.56
CA LYS A 86 -18.66 3.74 -5.38
C LYS A 86 -17.57 4.54 -4.63
N PRO A 87 -17.75 4.94 -3.36
CA PRO A 87 -16.75 5.75 -2.66
C PRO A 87 -15.37 5.06 -2.56
N LEU A 88 -15.34 3.77 -2.23
CA LEU A 88 -14.07 3.04 -2.14
C LEU A 88 -13.42 2.85 -3.51
N ARG A 89 -14.22 2.58 -4.55
CA ARG A 89 -13.71 2.47 -5.92
C ARG A 89 -13.10 3.78 -6.42
N ASP A 90 -13.79 4.90 -6.19
CA ASP A 90 -13.28 6.23 -6.57
C ASP A 90 -12.00 6.54 -5.80
N PHE A 91 -11.97 6.27 -4.49
CA PHE A 91 -10.80 6.47 -3.65
C PHE A 91 -9.58 5.65 -4.10
N ILE A 92 -9.77 4.37 -4.44
CA ILE A 92 -8.72 3.51 -4.99
C ILE A 92 -8.21 4.06 -6.33
N TYR A 93 -9.13 4.47 -7.21
CA TYR A 93 -8.79 5.03 -8.51
C TYR A 93 -7.98 6.34 -8.38
N GLU A 94 -8.42 7.26 -7.53
CA GLU A 94 -7.71 8.51 -7.24
C GLU A 94 -6.33 8.25 -6.64
N SER A 95 -6.24 7.36 -5.65
CA SER A 95 -4.96 6.97 -5.03
C SER A 95 -3.98 6.43 -6.07
N ASN A 96 -4.43 5.53 -6.94
CA ASN A 96 -3.60 4.91 -7.98
C ASN A 96 -3.08 5.88 -9.06
N ASN A 97 -3.70 7.05 -9.19
CA ASN A 97 -3.25 8.15 -10.04
C ASN A 97 -2.36 9.16 -9.30
N GLY A 98 -2.21 8.99 -7.99
CA GLY A 98 -1.25 9.72 -7.17
C GLY A 98 0.17 9.14 -7.24
N THR A 99 1.01 9.51 -6.27
CA THR A 99 2.46 9.21 -6.29
C THR A 99 2.97 8.43 -5.07
N HIS A 100 2.15 8.33 -4.02
CA HIS A 100 2.56 7.77 -2.73
C HIS A 100 1.80 6.48 -2.36
N ILE A 101 0.51 6.41 -2.65
CA ILE A 101 -0.37 5.33 -2.18
C ILE A 101 -0.93 4.59 -3.38
N PHE A 102 -0.82 3.27 -3.38
CA PHE A 102 -1.31 2.42 -4.47
C PHE A 102 -2.12 1.24 -3.93
N PHE A 103 -3.16 0.86 -4.66
CA PHE A 103 -4.03 -0.28 -4.40
C PHE A 103 -4.12 -1.11 -5.67
N VAL A 104 -3.49 -2.28 -5.69
CA VAL A 104 -3.28 -3.07 -6.92
C VAL A 104 -3.62 -4.54 -6.69
N ALA A 105 -3.85 -5.30 -7.76
CA ALA A 105 -4.29 -6.68 -7.63
C ALA A 105 -3.15 -7.61 -7.20
N THR A 106 -1.92 -7.30 -7.63
CA THR A 106 -0.77 -8.20 -7.47
C THR A 106 0.44 -7.50 -6.87
N GLU A 107 1.34 -8.29 -6.30
CA GLU A 107 2.63 -7.80 -5.81
C GLU A 107 3.49 -7.23 -6.93
N ASP A 108 3.50 -7.85 -8.11
CA ASP A 108 4.27 -7.36 -9.26
C ASP A 108 3.80 -5.96 -9.69
N GLU A 109 2.49 -5.72 -9.70
CA GLU A 109 1.92 -4.39 -9.92
C GLU A 109 2.34 -3.39 -8.82
N ALA A 110 2.42 -3.84 -7.56
CA ALA A 110 2.84 -3.02 -6.43
C ALA A 110 4.30 -2.58 -6.60
N ILE A 111 5.18 -3.53 -6.92
CA ILE A 111 6.59 -3.27 -7.21
C ILE A 111 6.71 -2.29 -8.39
N LYS A 112 5.95 -2.53 -9.47
CA LYS A 112 5.95 -1.66 -10.66
C LYS A 112 5.54 -0.23 -10.30
N LYS A 113 4.43 -0.03 -9.60
CA LYS A 113 3.96 1.29 -9.16
C LYS A 113 4.98 1.99 -8.25
N LEU A 114 5.54 1.27 -7.28
CA LEU A 114 6.51 1.82 -6.32
C LEU A 114 7.85 2.18 -6.96
N SER A 115 8.27 1.46 -7.99
CA SER A 115 9.50 1.74 -8.74
C SER A 115 9.46 3.04 -9.56
N GLY A 116 8.27 3.62 -9.76
CA GLY A 116 8.10 4.83 -10.57
C GLY A 116 8.25 4.60 -12.07
N VAL A 117 8.31 3.33 -12.52
CA VAL A 117 8.26 3.01 -13.95
C VAL A 117 6.85 3.30 -14.44
N ALA A 118 6.71 4.39 -15.19
CA ALA A 118 5.48 4.73 -15.88
C ALA A 118 5.09 3.56 -16.80
N VAL A 119 3.80 3.25 -16.84
CA VAL A 119 3.22 2.42 -17.89
C VAL A 119 3.45 3.18 -19.20
N ILE A 120 4.53 2.88 -19.91
CA ILE A 120 4.39 2.78 -21.36
C ILE A 120 3.39 1.65 -21.54
N ALA A 121 2.16 2.02 -21.91
CA ALA A 121 1.28 1.05 -22.52
C ALA A 121 2.10 0.47 -23.67
N GLU A 122 2.39 -0.83 -23.61
CA GLU A 122 2.89 -1.53 -24.77
C GLU A 122 1.82 -1.31 -25.84
N ASN A 123 2.10 -0.38 -26.75
CA ASN A 123 1.38 -0.25 -27.98
C ASN A 123 1.47 -1.63 -28.64
N LEU A 124 0.31 -2.28 -28.74
CA LEU A 124 0.10 -3.37 -29.66
C LEU A 124 0.46 -2.86 -31.06
N GLU A 125 1.58 -3.32 -31.59
CA GLU A 125 1.80 -3.46 -33.04
C GLU A 125 1.55 -4.93 -33.43
#